data_AF-A0ABD3V2Z9-F1
#
_entry.id   AF-A0ABD3V2Z9-F1
#
_cell.length_a   1.000
_cell.length_b   1.000
_cell.length_c   1.000
_cell.angle_alpha   90.00
_cell.angle_beta   90.00
_cell.angle_gamma   90.00
#
_symmetry.space_group_name_H-M   'P 1'
#
loop_
_entity.id
_entity.type
_entity.pdbx_description
1 polymer ?
#
loop_
_entity_poly.entity_id
_entity_poly.type
_entity_poly.pdbx_seq_one_letter_code
_entity_poly.pdbx_strand_id
1 'polypeptide(L)' 'VWKFLLTLLTDRTCEHCIHWTGDGWEFNLIDPKEVAHRRGIKKTQPQMNYEKLSIALRY' A
#
# COMPACT_ATOMS: atom_id res chain seq x y z
N VAL A 1 8.87 0.56 -4.18
CA VAL A 1 7.42 0.48 -3.82
C VAL A 1 7.00 1.55 -2.84
N TRP A 2 7.90 1.95 -1.93
CA TRP A 2 7.67 2.96 -0.90
C TRP A 2 6.98 4.26 -1.38
N LYS A 3 7.36 4.86 -2.53
CA LYS A 3 6.70 6.08 -3.05
C LYS A 3 5.18 5.91 -3.26
N PHE A 4 4.73 4.72 -3.67
CA PHE A 4 3.31 4.42 -3.84
C PHE A 4 2.60 4.32 -2.49
N LEU A 5 3.20 3.59 -1.54
CA LEU A 5 2.66 3.50 -0.18
C LEU A 5 2.59 4.87 0.49
N LEU A 6 3.62 5.69 0.32
CA LEU A 6 3.63 7.05 0.85
C LEU A 6 2.50 7.89 0.26
N THR A 7 2.20 7.74 -1.04
CA THR A 7 1.07 8.44 -1.68
C THR A 7 -0.26 8.05 -1.05
N LEU A 8 -0.47 6.75 -0.78
CA LEU A 8 -1.68 6.27 -0.12
C LEU A 8 -1.74 6.74 1.34
N LEU A 9 -0.61 6.74 2.03
CA LEU A 9 -0.49 7.19 3.42
C LEU A 9 -0.70 8.70 3.60
N THR A 10 -0.46 9.51 2.57
CA THR A 10 -0.80 10.94 2.55
C THR A 10 -2.24 11.21 2.15
N ASP A 11 -2.94 10.25 1.57
CA ASP A 11 -4.32 10.41 1.13
C ASP A 11 -5.29 9.92 2.22
N ARG A 12 -5.99 10.86 2.86
CA ARG A 12 -6.96 10.52 3.92
C ARG A 12 -8.10 9.63 3.45
N THR A 13 -8.41 9.63 2.16
CA THR A 13 -9.43 8.72 1.62
C THR A 13 -8.98 7.26 1.68
N CYS A 14 -7.67 7.01 1.80
CA CYS A 14 -7.07 5.67 1.87
C CYS A 14 -6.88 5.16 3.30
N GLU A 15 -7.23 5.93 4.33
CA GLU A 15 -7.04 5.54 5.75
C GLU A 15 -7.68 4.19 6.10
N HIS A 16 -8.76 3.81 5.41
CA HIS A 16 -9.44 2.53 5.57
C HIS A 16 -8.61 1.31 5.14
N CYS A 17 -7.61 1.48 4.26
CA CYS A 17 -6.77 0.40 3.76
C CYS A 17 -5.30 0.51 4.23
N ILE A 18 -4.80 1.72 4.46
CA ILE A 18 -3.46 1.98 4.98
C ILE A 18 -3.41 3.32 5.73
N HIS A 19 -2.80 3.34 6.90
CA HIS A 19 -2.65 4.57 7.70
C HIS A 19 -1.36 4.57 8.52
N TRP A 20 -0.94 5.75 8.95
CA TRP A 20 0.14 5.91 9.92
C TRP A 20 -0.32 5.45 11.31
N THR A 21 0.55 4.78 12.07
CA THR A 21 0.27 4.46 13.47
C THR A 21 0.46 5.66 14.39
N GLY A 22 1.13 6.71 13.90
CA GLY A 22 1.49 7.90 14.68
C GLY A 22 2.84 7.75 15.39
N ASP A 23 3.49 6.60 15.30
CA ASP A 23 4.83 6.37 15.84
C ASP A 23 5.90 6.51 14.74
N GLY A 24 6.40 7.73 14.57
CA GLY A 24 7.43 8.04 13.59
C GLY A 24 7.02 7.70 12.15
N TRP A 25 7.68 6.68 11.58
CA TRP A 25 7.45 6.20 10.20
C TRP A 25 6.80 4.81 10.16
N GLU A 26 6.21 4.37 11.27
CA GLU A 26 5.43 3.15 11.31
C GLU A 26 4.04 3.35 10.70
N PHE A 27 3.65 2.40 9.87
CA PHE A 27 2.35 2.38 9.23
C PHE A 27 1.72 1.00 9.36
N ASN A 28 0.40 0.98 9.32
CA ASN A 28 -0.37 -0.26 9.37
C ASN A 28 -1.15 -0.45 8.07
N LEU A 29 -1.18 -1.69 7.59
CA LEU A 29 -1.92 -2.12 6.40
C LEU A 29 -3.20 -2.82 6.87
N ILE A 30 -4.30 -2.06 6.96
CA ILE A 30 -5.60 -2.60 7.37
C ILE A 30 -6.15 -3.54 6.30
N ASP A 31 -6.14 -3.11 5.04
CA ASP A 31 -6.57 -3.93 3.90
C ASP A 31 -5.45 -4.05 2.86
N PRO A 32 -4.61 -5.08 3.01
CA PRO A 32 -3.52 -5.32 2.08
C PRO A 32 -3.98 -5.69 0.66
N LYS A 33 -5.21 -6.23 0.51
CA LYS A 33 -5.76 -6.61 -0.79
C LYS A 33 -6.15 -5.36 -1.58
N GLU A 34 -6.81 -4.41 -0.93
CA GLU A 34 -7.17 -3.13 -1.55
C GLU A 34 -5.93 -2.32 -1.96
N VAL A 35 -4.90 -2.28 -1.12
CA VAL A 35 -3.62 -1.63 -1.45
C VAL A 35 -2.95 -2.30 -2.67
N ALA A 36 -2.97 -3.63 -2.73
CA ALA A 36 -2.45 -4.37 -3.88
C ALA A 36 -3.27 -4.14 -5.15
N HIS A 37 -4.60 -4.06 -5.03
CA HIS A 37 -5.51 -3.78 -6.14
C HIS A 37 -5.24 -2.39 -6.73
N ARG A 38 -5.17 -1.35 -5.89
CA ARG A 38 -4.82 0.02 -6.29
C ARG A 38 -3.45 0.10 -6.96
N ARG A 39 -2.48 -0.66 -6.46
CA ARG A 39 -1.15 -0.78 -7.10
C ARG A 39 -1.24 -1.43 -8.47
N GLY A 40 -2.05 -2.47 -8.59
CA GLY A 40 -2.34 -3.18 -9.84
C GLY A 40 -2.95 -2.26 -10.89
N ILE A 41 -3.95 -1.46 -10.53
CA ILE A 41 -4.55 -0.45 -11.40
C ILE A 41 -3.50 0.57 -11.85
N LYS A 42 -2.74 1.14 -10.91
CA LYS A 42 -1.75 2.19 -11.21
C LYS A 42 -0.58 1.73 -12.08
N LYS A 43 -0.23 0.44 -12.03
CA LYS A 43 0.82 -0.16 -12.89
C LYS A 43 0.26 -0.96 -14.07
N THR A 44 -1.06 -0.98 -14.28
CA THR A 44 -1.72 -1.82 -15.29
C THR A 44 -1.32 -3.29 -15.19
N GLN A 45 -1.14 -3.78 -13.96
CA GLN A 45 -0.77 -5.16 -13.64
C GLN A 45 -1.96 -5.87 -12.97
N PRO A 46 -2.84 -6.54 -13.75
CA PRO A 46 -4.05 -7.17 -13.22
C PRO A 46 -3.77 -8.35 -12.28
N GLN A 47 -2.57 -8.95 -12.34
CA GLN A 47 -2.16 -10.04 -11.44
C GLN A 47 -1.40 -9.55 -10.19
N MET A 48 -1.51 -8.27 -9.85
CA MET A 48 -0.90 -7.72 -8.63
C MET A 48 -1.69 -8.21 -7.40
N ASN A 49 -1.00 -8.89 -6.49
CA ASN A 49 -1.55 -9.34 -5.21
C ASN A 49 -0.64 -8.86 -4.06
N TYR A 50 -1.13 -9.01 -2.82
CA TYR A 50 -0.37 -8.56 -1.66
C TYR A 50 0.96 -9.30 -1.50
N GLU A 51 1.05 -10.58 -1.87
CA GLU A 51 2.31 -11.36 -1.81
C GLU A 51 3.40 -10.77 -2.72
N LYS A 52 3.06 -10.43 -3.96
CA LYS A 52 4.00 -9.76 -4.89
C LYS A 52 4.33 -8.33 -4.41
N LEU A 53 3.40 -7.69 -3.73
CA LEU A 53 3.63 -6.38 -3.12
C LEU A 53 4.57 -6.46 -1.93
N SER A 54 4.40 -7.44 -1.05
CA SER A 54 5.23 -7.64 0.14
C SER A 54 6.65 -8.07 -0.21
N ILE A 55 6.86 -8.85 -1.27
CA ILE A 55 8.19 -9.13 -1.82
C ILE A 55 8.89 -7.82 -2.21
N ALA A 56 8.20 -6.95 -2.94
CA ALA A 56 8.75 -5.67 -3.37
C ALA A 56 8.83 -4.60 -2.27
N LEU A 57 8.43 -4.94 -1.03
CA LEU A 57 8.74 -4.16 0.19
C LEU A 57 9.98 -4.68 0.91
N ARG A 58 10.34 -5.95 0.71
CA ARG A 58 11.56 -6.56 1.25
C ARG A 58 12.81 -6.22 0.42
N TYR A 59 12.62 -5.90 -0.85
CA TYR A 59 13.67 -5.50 -1.81
C TYR A 59 13.45 -4.07 -2.29
#